data_AF-A7INX0-F1
#
_entry.id   AF-A7INX0-F1
#
_cell.length_a   1.000
_cell.length_b   1.000
_cell.length_c   1.000
_cell.angle_alpha   90.00
_cell.angle_beta   90.00
_cell.angle_gamma   90.00
#
_symmetry.space_group_name_H-M   'P 1'
#
loop_
_entity.id
_entity.type
_entity.pdbx_description
1 polymer ?
#
loop_
_entity_poly.entity_id
_entity_poly.type
_entity_poly.pdbx_seq_one_letter_code
_entity_poly.pdbx_strand_id
1 'polypeptide(L)'
;MSTNPLMPGRIVHYVLPETNPRAGEIRPAIIVRVNTGLDHPGLGGLCNLKVVTDGPNDDFLPDLWVGSVPFSEQPEPGCWSWPRPVGLERPRS
;
A
#
# COMPACT_ATOMS: atom_id res chain seq x y z
N MET A 1 -12.49 9.59 -12.35
CA MET A 1 -11.38 9.63 -11.37
C MET A 1 -11.98 9.51 -9.99
N SER A 2 -11.73 8.41 -9.28
CA SER A 2 -12.20 8.26 -7.89
C SER A 2 -11.33 9.12 -6.98
N THR A 3 -11.87 10.21 -6.45
CA THR A 3 -11.19 11.16 -5.56
C THR A 3 -11.10 10.59 -4.15
N ASN A 4 -10.35 9.51 -3.95
CA ASN A 4 -10.04 9.07 -2.59
C ASN A 4 -8.90 9.96 -2.06
N PRO A 5 -9.17 10.86 -1.09
CA PRO A 5 -8.12 11.72 -0.55
C PRO A 5 -7.09 10.87 0.19
N LEU A 6 -5.82 11.15 -0.07
CA LEU A 6 -4.69 10.58 0.66
C LEU A 6 -4.69 11.16 2.08
N MET A 7 -5.08 10.37 3.07
CA MET A 7 -5.17 10.79 4.47
C MET A 7 -4.94 9.61 5.44
N PRO A 8 -4.47 9.86 6.68
CA PRO A 8 -4.37 8.83 7.70
C PRO A 8 -5.69 8.13 8.00
N GLY A 9 -5.62 6.85 8.40
CA GLY A 9 -6.76 5.99 8.73
C GLY A 9 -7.40 5.28 7.53
N ARG A 10 -6.95 5.54 6.30
CA ARG A 10 -7.47 4.87 5.10
C ARG A 10 -6.83 3.49 4.91
N ILE A 11 -7.66 2.51 4.56
CA ILE A 11 -7.22 1.16 4.19
C ILE A 11 -6.84 1.14 2.71
N VAL A 12 -5.66 0.59 2.42
CA VAL A 12 -5.06 0.47 1.09
C VAL A 12 -4.51 -0.93 0.88
N HIS A 13 -4.17 -1.26 -0.36
CA HIS A 13 -3.39 -2.45 -0.69
C HIS A 13 -1.91 -2.11 -0.71
N TYR A 14 -1.09 -2.87 0.00
CA TYR A 14 0.37 -2.82 -0.08
C TYR A 14 0.88 -4.08 -0.77
N VAL A 15 1.75 -3.92 -1.76
CA VAL A 15 2.37 -5.05 -2.46
C VAL A 15 3.71 -5.35 -1.78
N LEU A 16 3.89 -6.60 -1.34
CA LEU A 16 5.11 -7.01 -0.65
C LEU A 16 6.34 -6.81 -1.56
N PRO A 17 7.45 -6.25 -1.03
CA PRO A 17 8.63 -5.91 -1.81
C PRO A 17 9.40 -7.17 -2.22
N GLU A 18 10.30 -7.03 -3.20
CA GLU A 18 11.17 -8.11 -3.71
C GLU A 18 12.04 -8.78 -2.63
N THR A 19 12.30 -8.08 -1.52
CA THR A 19 13.04 -8.63 -0.38
C THR A 19 12.22 -9.55 0.51
N ASN A 20 10.90 -9.65 0.28
CA ASN A 20 10.01 -10.53 1.02
C ASN A 20 9.87 -11.89 0.30
N PRO A 21 9.85 -13.04 1.02
CA PRO A 21 9.62 -14.36 0.41
C PRO A 21 8.33 -14.48 -0.42
N ARG A 22 7.35 -13.62 -0.15
CA ARG A 22 6.07 -13.52 -0.85
C ARG A 22 5.94 -12.24 -1.67
N ALA A 23 7.06 -11.78 -2.24
CA ALA A 23 7.12 -10.62 -3.12
C ALA A 23 5.97 -10.61 -4.14
N GLY A 24 5.36 -9.45 -4.35
CA GLY A 24 4.23 -9.29 -5.27
C GLY A 24 2.86 -9.65 -4.70
N GLU A 25 2.78 -10.39 -3.58
CA GLU A 25 1.49 -10.59 -2.90
C GLU A 25 1.00 -9.29 -2.26
N ILE A 26 -0.33 -9.19 -2.10
CA ILE A 26 -0.98 -8.02 -1.50
C ILE A 26 -1.27 -8.29 -0.03
N ARG A 27 -1.03 -7.28 0.82
CA ARG A 27 -1.53 -7.20 2.19
C ARG A 27 -2.36 -5.94 2.39
N PRO A 28 -3.42 -5.98 3.22
CA PRO A 28 -4.11 -4.77 3.61
C PRO A 28 -3.19 -3.92 4.51
N ALA A 29 -3.24 -2.61 4.33
CA ALA A 29 -2.47 -1.67 5.12
C ALA A 29 -3.28 -0.42 5.46
N ILE A 30 -2.92 0.24 6.55
CA ILE A 30 -3.52 1.50 6.99
C ILE A 30 -2.50 2.62 6.76
N ILE A 31 -2.91 3.70 6.10
CA ILE A 31 -2.11 4.93 6.04
C ILE A 31 -2.03 5.53 7.44
N VAL A 32 -0.83 5.65 8.01
CA VAL A 32 -0.62 6.22 9.35
C VAL A 32 -0.02 7.63 9.31
N ARG A 33 0.62 8.00 8.18
CA ARG A 33 1.16 9.34 7.94
C ARG A 33 1.18 9.61 6.44
N VAL A 34 0.91 10.85 6.05
CA VAL A 34 1.10 11.34 4.68
C VAL A 34 2.26 12.33 4.66
N ASN A 35 3.19 12.16 3.74
CA ASN A 35 4.30 13.07 3.56
C ASN A 35 3.88 14.12 2.52
N THR A 36 3.64 15.35 2.98
CA THR A 36 3.06 16.43 2.16
C THR A 36 4.11 17.18 1.33
N GLY A 37 5.37 16.77 1.36
CA GLY A 37 6.48 17.50 0.71
C GLY A 37 6.82 18.85 1.37
N LEU A 38 5.89 19.42 2.13
CA LEU A 38 6.07 20.64 2.93
C LEU A 38 6.99 20.38 4.13
N ASP A 39 6.78 19.27 4.84
CA ASP A 39 7.61 18.89 5.99
C ASP A 39 8.96 18.30 5.56
N HIS A 40 8.99 17.67 4.38
CA HIS A 40 10.15 16.96 3.84
C HIS A 40 10.20 17.09 2.31
N PRO A 41 10.92 18.09 1.79
CA PRO A 41 11.10 18.29 0.35
C PRO A 41 11.60 17.00 -0.33
N GLY A 42 10.94 16.58 -1.41
CA GLY A 42 11.26 15.34 -2.13
C GLY A 42 10.46 14.09 -1.70
N LEU A 43 9.69 14.15 -0.60
CA LEU A 43 8.83 13.04 -0.15
C LEU A 43 7.33 13.29 -0.40
N GLY A 44 7.00 14.31 -1.19
CA GLY A 44 5.61 14.64 -1.53
C GLY A 44 4.91 13.48 -2.23
N GLY A 45 3.75 13.08 -1.71
CA GLY A 45 2.94 11.99 -2.28
C GLY A 45 3.29 10.59 -1.77
N LEU A 46 4.26 10.48 -0.85
CA LEU A 46 4.56 9.24 -0.13
C LEU A 46 3.72 9.12 1.15
N CYS A 47 3.58 7.92 1.67
CA CYS A 47 2.93 7.70 2.96
C CYS A 47 3.66 6.64 3.80
N ASN A 48 3.38 6.63 5.10
CA ASN A 48 3.77 5.52 5.96
C ASN A 48 2.56 4.61 6.17
N LEU A 49 2.83 3.33 6.25
CA LEU A 49 1.83 2.28 6.35
C LEU A 49 2.05 1.45 7.61
N LYS A 50 0.95 1.07 8.24
CA LYS A 50 0.89 -0.12 9.08
C LYS A 50 0.26 -1.25 8.26
N VAL A 51 1.08 -2.22 7.89
CA VAL A 51 0.68 -3.39 7.09
C VAL A 51 0.23 -4.48 8.04
N VAL A 52 -0.97 -5.01 7.79
CA VAL A 52 -1.54 -6.09 8.59
C VAL A 52 -1.07 -7.42 7.99
N THR A 53 -0.38 -8.22 8.80
CA THR A 53 0.10 -9.54 8.38
C THR A 53 -1.02 -10.59 8.43
N ASP A 54 -0.88 -11.62 7.62
CA ASP A 54 -1.84 -12.70 7.41
C ASP A 54 -1.41 -13.99 8.12
N GLY A 55 -1.05 -13.87 9.40
CA GLY A 55 -0.80 -15.00 10.31
C GLY A 55 0.08 -16.10 9.68
N PRO A 56 -0.42 -17.33 9.47
CA PRO A 56 0.35 -18.42 8.87
C PRO A 56 0.94 -18.10 7.49
N ASN A 57 0.31 -17.21 6.72
CA ASN A 57 0.85 -16.81 5.43
C ASN A 57 2.08 -15.92 5.55
N ASP A 58 2.27 -15.26 6.69
CA ASP A 58 3.45 -14.46 6.96
C ASP A 58 4.25 -15.05 8.13
N ASP A 59 4.25 -16.37 8.30
CA ASP A 59 4.97 -17.09 9.36
C ASP A 59 4.69 -16.54 10.79
N PHE A 60 3.48 -16.04 11.00
CA PHE A 60 3.04 -15.37 12.23
C PHE A 60 3.91 -14.15 12.61
N LEU A 61 4.56 -13.52 11.64
CA LEU A 61 5.27 -12.27 11.83
C LEU A 61 4.29 -11.18 12.30
N PRO A 62 4.77 -10.25 13.16
CA PRO A 62 3.96 -9.12 13.59
C PRO A 62 3.65 -8.18 12.43
N ASP A 63 2.63 -7.34 12.59
CA ASP A 63 2.34 -6.24 11.68
C ASP A 63 3.59 -5.42 11.35
N LEU A 64 3.73 -5.06 10.07
CA LEU A 64 4.89 -4.33 9.58
C LEU A 64 4.64 -2.82 9.57
N TRP A 65 5.67 -2.06 9.89
CA TRP A 65 5.69 -0.61 9.67
C TRP A 65 6.57 -0.30 8.48
N VAL A 66 6.01 0.34 7.47
CA VAL A 66 6.73 0.67 6.22
C VAL A 66 6.65 2.18 6.01
N GLY A 67 7.81 2.82 5.86
CA GLY A 67 7.92 4.26 5.67
C GLY A 67 8.10 4.66 4.21
N SER A 68 7.67 5.88 3.87
CA SER A 68 7.95 6.52 2.57
C SER A 68 7.53 5.68 1.36
N VAL A 69 6.35 5.06 1.43
CA VAL A 69 5.83 4.15 0.42
C VAL A 69 5.18 4.94 -0.72
N PRO A 70 5.60 4.72 -1.98
CA PRO A 70 5.01 5.39 -3.15
C PRO A 70 3.65 4.80 -3.52
N PHE A 71 2.77 5.66 -4.03
CA PHE A 71 1.54 5.25 -4.69
C PHE A 71 1.83 4.70 -6.09
N SER A 72 1.14 3.63 -6.48
CA SER A 72 1.08 3.19 -7.87
C SER A 72 -0.34 2.76 -8.26
N GLU A 73 -0.80 3.19 -9.44
CA GLU A 73 -2.05 2.71 -10.04
C GLU A 73 -1.94 1.26 -10.54
N GLN A 74 -0.71 0.86 -10.89
CA GLN A 74 -0.35 -0.50 -11.29
C GLN A 74 0.38 -1.14 -10.11
N PRO A 75 -0.23 -2.11 -9.40
CA PRO A 75 0.35 -2.66 -8.18
C PRO A 75 1.72 -3.28 -8.45
N GLU A 76 2.78 -2.58 -8.04
CA GLU A 76 4.18 -2.99 -8.18
C GLU A 76 4.75 -3.31 -6.79
N PRO A 77 5.68 -4.27 -6.67
CA PRO A 77 6.32 -4.62 -5.40
C PRO A 77 6.87 -3.39 -4.66
N GLY A 78 6.54 -3.27 -3.38
CA GLY A 78 6.96 -2.14 -2.54
C GLY A 78 6.11 -0.87 -2.67
N CYS A 79 5.09 -0.86 -3.53
CA CYS A 79 4.15 0.26 -3.67
C CYS A 79 2.83 -0.01 -2.94
N TRP A 80 2.04 1.06 -2.74
CA TRP A 80 0.65 0.95 -2.32
C TRP A 80 -0.32 1.41 -3.41
N SER A 81 -1.54 0.88 -3.38
CA SER A 81 -2.60 1.24 -4.32
C SER A 81 -3.97 1.27 -3.63
N TRP A 82 -4.93 1.96 -4.24
CA TRP A 82 -6.31 1.92 -3.75
C TRP A 82 -6.94 0.54 -4.03
N PRO A 83 -7.73 -0.02 -3.09
CA PRO A 83 -8.50 -1.22 -3.36
C PRO A 83 -9.42 -0.99 -4.56
N ARG A 84 -9.40 -1.91 -5.53
CA ARG A 84 -10.31 -1.82 -6.68
C ARG A 84 -11.70 -2.30 -6.27
N PRO A 85 -12.78 -1.67 -6.75
CA PRO A 85 -14.12 -2.19 -6.57
C PRO A 85 -14.20 -3.62 -7.13
N VAL A 86 -14.76 -4.54 -6.34
CA VAL A 86 -15.06 -5.89 -6.82
C VAL A 86 -16.16 -5.80 -7.88
N GLY A 87 -15.92 -6.35 -9.09
CA GLY A 87 -16.90 -6.39 -10.18
C GLY A 87 -16.60 -5.51 -11.41
N LEU A 88 -15.52 -4.71 -11.40
CA LEU A 88 -15.02 -4.06 -12.61
C LEU A 88 -13.91 -4.94 -13.24
N GLU A 89 -14.29 -6.08 -13.82
CA GLU A 89 -13.36 -6.85 -14.65
C GLU A 89 -12.95 -6.00 -15.86
N ARG A 90 -11.65 -6.04 -16.23
CA ARG A 90 -11.23 -5.53 -17.54
C ARG A 90 -12.06 -6.25 -18.62
N PRO A 91 -12.54 -5.57 -19.68
CA PRO A 91 -13.15 -6.28 -20.79
C PRO A 91 -12.14 -7.34 -21.25
N ARG A 92 -12.58 -8.60 -21.26
CA ARG A 92 -11.79 -9.70 -21.84
C ARG A 92 -11.55 -9.32 -23.31
N SER A 93 -10.29 -9.10 -23.65
CA SER A 93 -9.82 -8.96 -25.04
C SER A 93 -9.95 -10.29 -25.77
#